data_AF-A0A8T3NFZ7-F1
#
_entry.id   AF-A0A8T3NFZ7-F1
#
_cell.length_a   1.000
_cell.length_b   1.000
_cell.length_c   1.000
_cell.angle_alpha   90.00
_cell.angle_beta   90.00
_cell.angle_gamma   90.00
#
_symmetry.space_group_name_H-M   'P 1'
#
loop_
_entity.id
_entity.type
_entity.pdbx_description
1 polymer ?
#
loop_
_entity_poly.entity_id
_entity_poly.type
_entity_poly.pdbx_seq_one_letter_code
_entity_poly.pdbx_strand_id
1 'polypeptide(L)'
;PGLLVGLATGLAAASKLTGLLGVAALGGFAVWALLARRWLSEGAARSWRWAALAAAVGLVVFVAVNPFLWPDPLGRTAAMLEFRRQELFGQRALNAGDAVPEDPGERATLLLGRTFIGEAPLARWTGLPLDAPLAAVGAGLLAWRALRGRRDGGLVGPEAFALVWMATFLAGTAPNLGLDWQRYYLPTVALGLIFVGVGADVVLRAALRWGRAVLALPSRGPGTAPKGAP
;
A
#
# COMPACT_ATOMS: atom_id res chain seq x y z
N PRO A 1 -6.52 -3.08 19.98
CA PRO A 1 -6.45 -2.90 18.51
C PRO A 1 -6.52 -4.19 17.68
N GLY A 2 -5.81 -5.27 18.04
CA GLY A 2 -5.67 -6.46 17.17
C GLY A 2 -6.99 -7.18 16.89
N LEU A 3 -7.83 -7.30 17.91
CA LEU A 3 -9.17 -7.88 17.78
C LEU A 3 -10.06 -7.10 16.80
N LEU A 4 -10.10 -5.76 16.91
CA LEU A 4 -10.91 -4.91 16.04
C LEU A 4 -10.41 -4.94 14.60
N VAL A 5 -9.09 -4.89 14.40
CA VAL A 5 -8.51 -5.00 13.05
C VAL A 5 -8.81 -6.37 12.44
N GLY A 6 -8.65 -7.44 13.22
CA GLY A 6 -9.00 -8.80 12.77
C GLY A 6 -10.48 -8.94 12.44
N LEU A 7 -11.37 -8.44 13.29
CA LEU A 7 -12.82 -8.43 13.03
C LEU A 7 -13.14 -7.71 11.71
N ALA A 8 -12.58 -6.51 11.52
CA ALA A 8 -12.79 -5.72 10.32
C ALA A 8 -12.26 -6.42 9.06
N THR A 9 -11.06 -7.00 9.09
CA THR A 9 -10.50 -7.72 7.94
C THR A 9 -11.23 -9.02 7.64
N GLY A 10 -11.69 -9.74 8.68
CA GLY A 10 -12.51 -10.94 8.52
C GLY A 10 -13.87 -10.66 7.88
N LEU A 11 -14.56 -9.62 8.33
CA LEU A 11 -15.84 -9.17 7.73
C LEU A 11 -15.63 -8.66 6.29
N ALA A 12 -14.53 -7.95 6.03
CA ALA A 12 -14.17 -7.54 4.68
C ALA A 12 -13.94 -8.75 3.77
N ALA A 13 -13.21 -9.77 4.24
CA ALA A 13 -12.96 -11.01 3.51
C ALA A 13 -14.25 -11.79 3.22
N ALA A 14 -15.19 -11.81 4.16
CA ALA A 14 -16.50 -12.44 3.97
C ALA A 14 -17.36 -11.71 2.95
N SER A 15 -17.24 -10.38 2.88
CA SER A 15 -17.97 -9.55 1.90
C SER A 15 -17.38 -9.66 0.50
N LYS A 16 -16.03 -9.68 0.39
CA LYS A 16 -15.30 -9.83 -0.87
C LYS A 16 -13.99 -10.57 -0.63
N LEU A 17 -13.65 -11.50 -1.52
CA LEU A 17 -12.43 -12.30 -1.41
C LEU A 17 -11.14 -11.47 -1.42
N THR A 18 -11.14 -10.29 -2.03
CA THR A 18 -10.00 -9.36 -1.94
C THR A 18 -9.72 -8.91 -0.50
N GLY A 19 -10.68 -9.00 0.42
CA GLY A 19 -10.47 -8.78 1.85
C GLY A 19 -9.52 -9.81 2.48
N LEU A 20 -9.37 -11.01 1.90
CA LEU A 20 -8.36 -11.98 2.34
C LEU A 20 -6.93 -11.46 2.14
N LEU A 21 -6.71 -10.51 1.22
CA LEU A 21 -5.41 -9.85 1.07
C LEU A 21 -5.06 -9.01 2.31
N GLY A 22 -6.04 -8.47 3.02
CA GLY A 22 -5.82 -7.78 4.30
C GLY A 22 -5.39 -8.75 5.40
N VAL A 23 -6.00 -9.94 5.46
CA VAL A 23 -5.56 -11.02 6.37
C VAL A 23 -4.16 -11.51 6.02
N ALA A 24 -3.88 -11.70 4.73
CA ALA A 24 -2.56 -12.06 4.24
C ALA A 24 -1.51 -10.99 4.56
N ALA A 25 -1.85 -9.70 4.47
CA ALA A 25 -0.95 -8.60 4.81
C ALA A 25 -0.62 -8.58 6.31
N LEU A 26 -1.62 -8.82 7.18
CA LEU A 26 -1.40 -8.98 8.63
C LEU A 26 -0.49 -10.18 8.93
N GLY A 27 -0.77 -11.33 8.33
CA GLY A 27 0.03 -12.55 8.50
C GLY A 27 1.47 -12.37 7.98
N GLY A 28 1.62 -11.80 6.79
CA GLY A 28 2.92 -11.50 6.19
C GLY A 28 3.73 -10.52 7.02
N PHE A 29 3.09 -9.47 7.56
CA PHE A 29 3.75 -8.56 8.49
C PHE A 29 4.12 -9.23 9.81
N ALA A 30 3.28 -10.13 10.34
CA ALA A 30 3.60 -10.89 11.53
C ALA A 30 4.84 -11.78 11.33
N VAL A 31 4.92 -12.48 10.20
CA VAL A 31 6.08 -13.29 9.83
C VAL A 31 7.32 -12.42 9.66
N TRP A 32 7.20 -11.32 8.91
CA TRP A 32 8.29 -10.36 8.75
C TRP A 32 8.80 -9.84 10.09
N ALA A 33 7.90 -9.42 10.98
CA ALA A 33 8.26 -8.91 12.29
C ALA A 33 8.87 -9.99 13.20
N LEU A 34 8.40 -11.23 13.11
CA LEU A 34 8.97 -12.37 13.83
C LEU A 34 10.41 -12.65 13.36
N LEU A 35 10.66 -12.64 12.06
CA LEU A 35 12.00 -12.81 11.50
C LEU A 35 12.91 -11.63 11.84
N ALA A 36 12.35 -10.42 11.82
CA ALA A 36 13.07 -9.20 12.11
C ALA A 36 13.43 -9.04 13.60
N ARG A 37 12.79 -9.78 14.51
CA ARG A 37 12.89 -9.60 15.98
C ARG A 37 14.33 -9.60 16.52
N ARG A 38 15.24 -10.34 15.89
CA ARG A 38 16.64 -10.45 16.33
C ARG A 38 17.46 -9.17 16.14
N TRP A 39 16.93 -8.22 15.37
CA TRP A 39 17.60 -6.95 15.07
C TRP A 39 16.86 -5.74 15.67
N LEU A 40 15.90 -5.97 16.57
CA LEU A 40 14.95 -4.96 17.02
C LEU A 40 14.91 -4.87 18.55
N SER A 41 14.44 -3.74 19.05
CA SER A 41 14.11 -3.56 20.48
C SER A 41 12.96 -4.49 20.92
N GLU A 42 12.88 -4.82 22.21
CA GLU A 42 11.82 -5.69 22.75
C GLU A 42 10.41 -5.17 22.47
N GLY A 43 10.23 -3.83 22.51
CA GLY A 43 8.95 -3.20 22.19
C GLY A 43 8.51 -3.47 20.76
N ALA A 44 9.42 -3.28 19.81
CA ALA A 44 9.21 -3.55 18.39
C ALA A 44 9.02 -5.06 18.12
N ALA A 45 9.74 -5.90 18.86
CA ALA A 45 9.60 -7.36 18.80
C ALA A 45 8.22 -7.86 19.29
N ARG A 46 7.34 -7.02 19.86
CA ARG A 46 5.96 -7.40 20.19
C ARG A 46 4.96 -7.15 19.06
N SER A 47 5.33 -6.42 18.00
CA SER A 47 4.43 -6.10 16.87
C SER A 47 3.91 -7.34 16.15
N TRP A 48 4.71 -8.41 16.07
CA TRP A 48 4.26 -9.66 15.44
C TRP A 48 3.09 -10.30 16.18
N ARG A 49 3.03 -10.20 17.52
CA ARG A 49 1.95 -10.81 18.32
C ARG A 49 0.61 -10.17 18.00
N TRP A 50 0.60 -8.84 17.92
CA TRP A 50 -0.61 -8.10 17.54
C TRP A 50 -1.05 -8.43 16.12
N ALA A 51 -0.13 -8.46 15.16
CA ALA A 51 -0.44 -8.74 13.76
C ALA A 51 -0.90 -10.18 13.57
N ALA A 52 -0.25 -11.15 14.25
CA ALA A 52 -0.65 -12.55 14.25
C ALA A 52 -2.04 -12.74 14.88
N LEU A 53 -2.32 -12.09 16.00
CA LEU A 53 -3.64 -12.11 16.62
C LEU A 53 -4.70 -11.53 15.68
N ALA A 54 -4.43 -10.39 15.04
CA ALA A 54 -5.35 -9.79 14.09
C ALA A 54 -5.61 -10.71 12.87
N ALA A 55 -4.57 -11.33 12.31
CA ALA A 55 -4.72 -12.29 11.22
C ALA A 55 -5.54 -13.52 11.65
N ALA A 56 -5.25 -14.08 12.82
CA ALA A 56 -5.98 -15.23 13.37
C ALA A 56 -7.45 -14.91 13.61
N VAL A 57 -7.76 -13.77 14.23
CA VAL A 57 -9.14 -13.30 14.42
C VAL A 57 -9.82 -13.07 13.08
N GLY A 58 -9.13 -12.48 12.10
CA GLY A 58 -9.68 -12.28 10.75
C GLY A 58 -10.04 -13.58 10.04
N LEU A 59 -9.19 -14.62 10.14
CA LEU A 59 -9.50 -15.95 9.62
C LEU A 59 -10.69 -16.59 10.34
N VAL A 60 -10.71 -16.53 11.67
CA VAL A 60 -11.83 -17.08 12.47
C VAL A 60 -13.14 -16.41 12.10
N VAL A 61 -13.15 -15.07 12.02
CA VAL A 61 -14.35 -14.32 11.63
C VAL A 61 -14.77 -14.66 10.22
N PHE A 62 -13.85 -14.67 9.24
CA PHE A 62 -14.13 -15.05 7.85
C PHE A 62 -14.79 -16.43 7.74
N VAL A 63 -14.27 -17.43 8.47
CA VAL A 63 -14.85 -18.77 8.51
C VAL A 63 -16.20 -18.77 9.23
N ALA A 64 -16.31 -18.09 10.36
CA ALA A 64 -17.52 -18.10 11.18
C ALA A 64 -18.72 -17.43 10.50
N VAL A 65 -18.52 -16.34 9.74
CA VAL A 65 -19.62 -15.61 9.09
C VAL A 65 -19.93 -16.13 7.68
N ASN A 66 -19.20 -17.12 7.19
CA ASN A 66 -19.38 -17.69 5.85
C ASN A 66 -19.78 -19.16 5.95
N PRO A 67 -21.09 -19.48 6.05
CA PRO A 67 -21.58 -20.85 6.20
C PRO A 67 -21.18 -21.77 5.03
N PHE A 68 -20.91 -21.20 3.85
CA PHE A 68 -20.39 -21.98 2.73
C PHE A 68 -19.09 -22.68 3.12
N LEU A 69 -18.27 -22.14 4.02
CA LEU A 69 -17.00 -22.76 4.42
C LEU A 69 -17.18 -23.94 5.39
N TRP A 70 -18.35 -24.14 5.98
CA TRP A 70 -18.59 -25.26 6.90
C TRP A 70 -19.03 -26.49 6.10
N PRO A 71 -18.55 -27.72 6.37
CA PRO A 71 -17.73 -28.23 7.49
C PRO A 71 -16.22 -28.35 7.20
N ASP A 72 -15.77 -28.00 6.00
CA ASP A 72 -14.37 -28.10 5.55
C ASP A 72 -13.87 -26.72 5.11
N PRO A 73 -13.39 -25.87 6.04
CA PRO A 73 -13.02 -24.49 5.73
C PRO A 73 -11.92 -24.37 4.69
N LEU A 74 -10.95 -25.28 4.70
CA LEU A 74 -9.82 -25.24 3.78
C LEU A 74 -10.23 -25.71 2.38
N GLY A 75 -10.86 -26.89 2.28
CA GLY A 75 -11.28 -27.43 0.99
C GLY A 75 -12.34 -26.55 0.33
N ARG A 76 -13.27 -25.97 1.10
CA ARG A 76 -14.28 -25.07 0.56
C ARG A 76 -13.73 -23.68 0.23
N THR A 77 -12.71 -23.19 0.93
CA THR A 77 -11.99 -21.98 0.49
C THR A 77 -11.31 -22.23 -0.86
N ALA A 78 -10.65 -23.39 -1.03
CA ALA A 78 -10.05 -23.76 -2.30
C ALA A 78 -11.09 -23.88 -3.43
N ALA A 79 -12.23 -24.53 -3.16
CA ALA A 79 -13.34 -24.63 -4.13
C ALA A 79 -13.90 -23.25 -4.51
N MET A 80 -14.01 -22.32 -3.57
CA MET A 80 -14.44 -20.95 -3.85
C MET A 80 -13.45 -20.18 -4.71
N LEU A 81 -12.13 -20.33 -4.46
CA LEU A 81 -11.10 -19.73 -5.31
C LEU A 81 -11.11 -20.31 -6.72
N GLU A 82 -11.28 -21.62 -6.84
CA GLU A 82 -11.38 -22.30 -8.13
C GLU A 82 -12.63 -21.86 -8.91
N PHE A 83 -13.78 -21.77 -8.24
CA PHE A 83 -15.00 -21.23 -8.84
C PHE A 83 -14.79 -19.80 -9.36
N ARG A 84 -14.14 -18.92 -8.59
CA ARG A 84 -13.82 -17.57 -9.05
C ARG A 84 -12.87 -17.54 -10.22
N ARG A 85 -11.89 -18.44 -10.26
CA ARG A 85 -10.98 -18.59 -11.39
C ARG A 85 -11.75 -18.97 -12.66
N GLN A 86 -12.66 -19.94 -12.58
CA GLN A 86 -13.51 -20.37 -13.69
C GLN A 86 -14.46 -19.26 -14.15
N GLU A 87 -15.11 -18.57 -13.21
CA GLU A 87 -15.96 -17.42 -13.49
C GLU A 87 -15.18 -16.32 -14.24
N LEU A 88 -13.97 -16.01 -13.79
CA LEU A 88 -13.11 -15.02 -14.42
C LEU A 88 -12.73 -15.40 -15.85
N PHE A 89 -12.44 -16.68 -16.12
CA PHE A 89 -12.21 -17.17 -17.49
C PHE A 89 -13.44 -16.96 -18.38
N GLY A 90 -14.63 -17.31 -17.89
CA GLY A 90 -15.88 -17.08 -18.61
C GLY A 90 -16.13 -15.60 -18.89
N GLN A 91 -15.92 -14.73 -17.90
CA GLN A 91 -16.09 -13.29 -18.06
C GLN A 91 -15.09 -12.69 -19.05
N ARG A 92 -13.85 -13.19 -19.12
CA ARG A 92 -12.86 -12.76 -20.11
C ARG A 92 -13.24 -13.14 -21.53
N ALA A 93 -13.80 -14.33 -21.73
CA ALA A 93 -14.31 -14.73 -23.04
C ALA A 93 -15.47 -13.85 -23.49
N LEU A 94 -16.36 -13.46 -22.58
CA LEU A 94 -17.50 -12.58 -22.86
C LEU A 94 -17.11 -11.10 -23.03
N ASN A 95 -16.01 -10.66 -22.41
CA ASN A 95 -15.55 -9.27 -22.41
C ASN A 95 -14.13 -9.17 -22.98
N ALA A 96 -13.92 -9.70 -24.18
CA ALA A 96 -12.60 -9.79 -24.80
C ALA A 96 -11.89 -8.43 -24.91
N GLY A 97 -12.63 -7.32 -25.06
CA GLY A 97 -12.07 -5.97 -25.09
C GLY A 97 -11.51 -5.47 -23.75
N ASP A 98 -11.99 -6.00 -22.63
CA ASP A 98 -11.52 -5.68 -21.28
C ASP A 98 -10.58 -6.77 -20.72
N ALA A 99 -10.31 -7.83 -21.48
CA ALA A 99 -9.52 -8.95 -20.99
C ALA A 99 -8.07 -8.51 -20.74
N VAL A 100 -7.60 -8.72 -19.52
CA VAL A 100 -6.22 -8.38 -19.14
C VAL A 100 -5.26 -9.41 -19.74
N PRO A 101 -4.06 -9.01 -20.19
CA PRO A 101 -3.06 -9.94 -20.74
C PRO A 101 -2.70 -11.07 -19.77
N GLU A 102 -2.25 -12.22 -20.26
CA GLU A 102 -1.78 -13.31 -19.40
C GLU A 102 -0.37 -13.07 -18.85
N ASP A 103 0.44 -12.25 -19.54
CA ASP A 103 1.82 -12.01 -19.16
C ASP A 103 1.90 -11.32 -17.77
N PRO A 104 2.64 -11.88 -16.80
CA PRO A 104 2.75 -11.31 -15.46
C PRO A 104 3.35 -9.90 -15.44
N GLY A 105 4.28 -9.60 -16.34
CA GLY A 105 4.93 -8.29 -16.45
C GLY A 105 3.97 -7.23 -16.99
N GLU A 106 3.20 -7.57 -18.02
CA GLU A 106 2.13 -6.71 -18.54
C GLU A 106 1.04 -6.48 -17.50
N ARG A 107 0.63 -7.51 -16.75
CA ARG A 107 -0.31 -7.38 -15.62
C ARG A 107 0.19 -6.44 -14.54
N ALA A 108 1.44 -6.61 -14.13
CA ALA A 108 2.04 -5.75 -13.11
C ALA A 108 2.12 -4.29 -13.60
N THR A 109 2.52 -4.09 -14.86
CA THR A 109 2.61 -2.77 -15.49
C THR A 109 1.23 -2.12 -15.60
N LEU A 110 0.23 -2.87 -16.05
CA LEU A 110 -1.16 -2.42 -16.12
C LEU A 110 -1.68 -2.04 -14.73
N LEU A 111 -1.49 -2.91 -13.73
CA LEU A 111 -1.92 -2.65 -12.35
C LEU A 111 -1.29 -1.37 -11.80
N LEU A 112 0.02 -1.19 -11.96
CA LEU A 112 0.73 0.01 -11.49
C LEU A 112 0.28 1.25 -12.26
N GLY A 113 0.15 1.16 -13.59
CA GLY A 113 -0.35 2.23 -14.44
C GLY A 113 -1.76 2.66 -14.07
N ARG A 114 -2.66 1.70 -13.83
CA ARG A 114 -4.04 1.98 -13.37
C ARG A 114 -4.05 2.55 -11.95
N THR A 115 -3.23 2.03 -11.05
CA THR A 115 -3.18 2.46 -9.63
C THR A 115 -2.65 3.88 -9.46
N PHE A 116 -1.61 4.26 -10.20
CA PHE A 116 -0.88 5.51 -9.96
C PHE A 116 -0.99 6.55 -11.09
N ILE A 117 -1.68 6.21 -12.19
CA ILE A 117 -1.88 7.13 -13.32
C ILE A 117 -3.35 7.10 -13.77
N GLY A 118 -3.86 5.97 -14.25
CA GLY A 118 -5.16 5.90 -14.91
C GLY A 118 -6.36 6.19 -13.98
N GLU A 119 -6.38 5.55 -12.81
CA GLU A 119 -7.45 5.71 -11.82
C GLU A 119 -7.05 6.56 -10.62
N ALA A 120 -5.87 7.19 -10.70
CA ALA A 120 -5.33 7.98 -9.60
C ALA A 120 -6.02 9.35 -9.51
N PRO A 121 -6.41 9.83 -8.32
CA PRO A 121 -7.24 11.03 -8.20
C PRO A 121 -6.59 12.33 -8.74
N LEU A 122 -5.30 12.57 -8.50
CA LEU A 122 -4.68 13.80 -9.03
C LEU A 122 -4.56 13.73 -10.55
N ALA A 123 -4.18 12.59 -11.10
CA ALA A 123 -4.16 12.38 -12.55
C ALA A 123 -5.53 12.60 -13.21
N ARG A 124 -6.61 12.09 -12.61
CA ARG A 124 -7.97 12.32 -13.13
C ARG A 124 -8.42 13.78 -12.99
N TRP A 125 -7.97 14.48 -11.97
CA TRP A 125 -8.39 15.86 -11.72
C TRP A 125 -7.57 16.89 -12.51
N THR A 126 -6.25 16.72 -12.60
CA THR A 126 -5.34 17.69 -13.21
C THR A 126 -4.88 17.29 -14.62
N GLY A 127 -5.14 16.06 -15.06
CA GLY A 127 -4.61 15.50 -16.31
C GLY A 127 -3.11 15.21 -16.29
N LEU A 128 -2.45 15.36 -15.14
CA LEU A 128 -1.01 15.16 -14.97
C LEU A 128 -0.75 13.96 -14.05
N PRO A 129 0.19 13.06 -14.37
CA PRO A 129 0.44 11.85 -13.59
C PRO A 129 1.21 12.16 -12.29
N LEU A 130 0.65 13.01 -11.42
CA LEU A 130 1.31 13.48 -10.19
C LEU A 130 1.29 12.44 -9.07
N ASP A 131 0.30 11.55 -9.04
CA ASP A 131 0.22 10.49 -8.02
C ASP A 131 1.44 9.56 -8.09
N ALA A 132 1.89 9.15 -9.28
CA ALA A 132 3.04 8.26 -9.45
C ALA A 132 4.35 8.79 -8.84
N PRO A 133 4.89 9.97 -9.20
CA PRO A 133 6.11 10.50 -8.61
C PRO A 133 5.95 10.81 -7.12
N LEU A 134 4.78 11.30 -6.68
CA LEU A 134 4.52 11.55 -5.25
C LEU A 134 4.49 10.24 -4.46
N ALA A 135 3.81 9.21 -4.95
CA ALA A 135 3.80 7.89 -4.33
C ALA A 135 5.22 7.28 -4.28
N ALA A 136 6.03 7.45 -5.34
CA ALA A 136 7.41 6.99 -5.35
C ALA A 136 8.26 7.69 -4.28
N VAL A 137 8.15 9.02 -4.15
CA VAL A 137 8.83 9.80 -3.09
C VAL A 137 8.36 9.34 -1.70
N GLY A 138 7.05 9.17 -1.51
CA GLY A 138 6.47 8.71 -0.25
C GLY A 138 6.93 7.31 0.13
N ALA A 139 6.85 6.35 -0.79
CA ALA A 139 7.34 4.98 -0.59
C ALA A 139 8.83 4.95 -0.29
N GLY A 140 9.64 5.71 -1.03
CA GLY A 140 11.07 5.84 -0.80
C GLY A 140 11.39 6.40 0.59
N LEU A 141 10.67 7.43 1.04
CA LEU A 141 10.84 7.98 2.39
C LEU A 141 10.44 6.99 3.48
N LEU A 142 9.30 6.32 3.35
CA LEU A 142 8.84 5.30 4.31
C LEU A 142 9.84 4.15 4.39
N ALA A 143 10.36 3.68 3.26
CA ALA A 143 11.39 2.65 3.22
C ALA A 143 12.66 3.15 3.91
N TRP A 144 13.13 4.35 3.58
CA TRP A 144 14.31 4.93 4.22
C TRP A 144 14.15 5.08 5.73
N ARG A 145 12.98 5.53 6.22
CA ARG A 145 12.66 5.61 7.66
C ARG A 145 12.66 4.24 8.32
N ALA A 146 12.02 3.25 7.71
CA ALA A 146 12.01 1.88 8.20
C ALA A 146 13.43 1.30 8.30
N LEU A 147 14.29 1.59 7.31
CA LEU A 147 15.67 1.11 7.29
C LEU A 147 16.59 1.91 8.23
N ARG A 148 16.40 3.21 8.43
CA ARG A 148 17.20 4.01 9.37
C ARG A 148 16.82 3.75 10.82
N GLY A 149 15.53 3.59 11.09
CA GLY A 149 15.01 3.31 12.43
C GLY A 149 15.24 1.87 12.88
N ARG A 150 16.00 1.04 12.15
CA ARG A 150 16.21 -0.39 12.43
C ARG A 150 16.46 -0.71 13.91
N ARG A 151 17.36 0.03 14.57
CA ARG A 151 17.71 -0.19 15.98
C ARG A 151 16.59 0.18 16.96
N ASP A 152 15.75 1.13 16.57
CA ASP A 152 14.67 1.67 17.39
C ASP A 152 13.30 1.07 17.06
N GLY A 153 13.26 0.05 16.20
CA GLY A 153 12.02 -0.66 15.81
C GLY A 153 11.49 -0.38 14.41
N GLY A 154 12.18 0.42 13.59
CA GLY A 154 11.74 0.88 12.27
C GLY A 154 11.41 -0.23 11.26
N LEU A 155 12.02 -1.43 11.33
CA LEU A 155 11.68 -2.54 10.43
C LEU A 155 10.29 -3.13 10.70
N VAL A 156 9.69 -2.84 11.85
CA VAL A 156 8.35 -3.32 12.25
C VAL A 156 7.48 -2.18 12.77
N GLY A 157 7.81 -0.96 12.33
CA GLY A 157 7.04 0.25 12.57
C GLY A 157 5.87 0.40 11.58
N PRO A 158 5.08 1.48 11.74
CA PRO A 158 3.96 1.77 10.86
C PRO A 158 4.38 1.95 9.39
N GLU A 159 5.60 2.45 9.12
CA GLU A 159 6.12 2.59 7.77
C GLU A 159 6.32 1.24 7.09
N ALA A 160 6.95 0.28 7.78
CA ALA A 160 7.13 -1.08 7.28
C ALA A 160 5.79 -1.78 7.08
N PHE A 161 4.84 -1.57 8.00
CA PHE A 161 3.49 -2.10 7.88
C PHE A 161 2.79 -1.59 6.62
N ALA A 162 2.81 -0.27 6.37
CA ALA A 162 2.21 0.33 5.17
C ALA A 162 2.83 -0.23 3.88
N LEU A 163 4.16 -0.39 3.85
CA LEU A 163 4.89 -0.97 2.71
C LEU A 163 4.49 -2.45 2.47
N VAL A 164 4.47 -3.27 3.51
CA VAL A 164 4.07 -4.69 3.42
C VAL A 164 2.61 -4.81 2.99
N TRP A 165 1.74 -3.94 3.51
CA TRP A 165 0.34 -3.90 3.14
C TRP A 165 0.15 -3.59 1.66
N MET A 166 0.78 -2.52 1.17
CA MET A 166 0.72 -2.16 -0.25
C MET A 166 1.32 -3.25 -1.14
N ALA A 167 2.48 -3.80 -0.78
CA ALA A 167 3.12 -4.87 -1.52
C ALA A 167 2.22 -6.12 -1.61
N THR A 168 1.53 -6.47 -0.51
CA THR A 168 0.61 -7.61 -0.48
C THR A 168 -0.60 -7.37 -1.37
N PHE A 169 -1.18 -6.18 -1.35
CA PHE A 169 -2.31 -5.84 -2.23
C PHE A 169 -1.90 -5.82 -3.70
N LEU A 170 -0.73 -5.28 -4.05
CA LEU A 170 -0.21 -5.32 -5.42
C LEU A 170 0.05 -6.76 -5.88
N ALA A 171 0.81 -7.53 -5.08
CA ALA A 171 1.17 -8.92 -5.40
C ALA A 171 -0.03 -9.86 -5.40
N GLY A 172 -1.05 -9.58 -4.60
CA GLY A 172 -2.30 -10.35 -4.56
C GLY A 172 -3.27 -9.97 -5.66
N THR A 173 -3.32 -8.70 -6.07
CA THR A 173 -4.24 -8.24 -7.12
C THR A 173 -3.73 -8.59 -8.50
N ALA A 174 -2.44 -8.38 -8.79
CA ALA A 174 -1.85 -8.61 -10.11
C ALA A 174 -2.16 -10.00 -10.72
N PRO A 175 -1.94 -11.14 -10.04
CA PRO A 175 -2.22 -12.45 -10.62
C PRO A 175 -3.71 -12.75 -10.74
N ASN A 176 -4.56 -12.07 -9.96
CA ASN A 176 -6.01 -12.26 -9.94
C ASN A 176 -6.76 -11.25 -10.84
N LEU A 177 -6.03 -10.40 -11.57
CA LEU A 177 -6.59 -9.41 -12.46
C LEU A 177 -6.93 -10.05 -13.80
N GLY A 178 -8.22 -10.35 -14.03
CA GLY A 178 -8.67 -10.92 -15.30
C GLY A 178 -9.31 -9.91 -16.25
N LEU A 179 -9.87 -8.82 -15.73
CA LEU A 179 -10.53 -7.79 -16.54
C LEU A 179 -10.05 -6.40 -16.11
N ASP A 180 -9.96 -5.47 -17.05
CA ASP A 180 -9.50 -4.11 -16.83
C ASP A 180 -10.63 -3.20 -16.33
N TRP A 181 -11.26 -3.62 -15.24
CA TRP A 181 -12.38 -2.90 -14.64
C TRP A 181 -11.91 -2.02 -13.48
N GLN A 182 -12.32 -0.75 -13.49
CA GLN A 182 -11.89 0.27 -12.52
C GLN A 182 -11.98 -0.19 -11.05
N ARG A 183 -13.04 -0.92 -10.70
CA ARG A 183 -13.29 -1.41 -9.34
C ARG A 183 -12.24 -2.38 -8.81
N TYR A 184 -11.46 -3.03 -9.66
CA TYR A 184 -10.38 -3.93 -9.24
C TYR A 184 -9.14 -3.19 -8.76
N TYR A 185 -8.98 -1.92 -9.14
CA TYR A 185 -7.87 -1.06 -8.72
C TYR A 185 -8.19 -0.26 -7.46
N LEU A 186 -9.46 -0.18 -7.05
CA LEU A 186 -9.87 0.67 -5.92
C LEU A 186 -9.07 0.41 -4.62
N PRO A 187 -8.79 -0.84 -4.20
CA PRO A 187 -7.99 -1.08 -3.01
C PRO A 187 -6.55 -0.56 -3.14
N THR A 188 -5.89 -0.79 -4.29
CA THR A 188 -4.51 -0.36 -4.51
C THR A 188 -4.42 1.16 -4.68
N VAL A 189 -5.40 1.80 -5.31
CA VAL A 189 -5.50 3.27 -5.40
C VAL A 189 -5.66 3.88 -4.01
N ALA A 190 -6.60 3.36 -3.20
CA ALA A 190 -6.84 3.86 -1.85
C ALA A 190 -5.59 3.75 -0.95
N LEU A 191 -4.87 2.63 -1.04
CA LEU A 191 -3.59 2.45 -0.35
C LEU A 191 -2.49 3.35 -0.92
N GLY A 192 -2.44 3.50 -2.24
CA GLY A 192 -1.54 4.38 -2.97
C GLY A 192 -1.60 5.82 -2.47
N LEU A 193 -2.79 6.32 -2.12
CA LEU A 193 -2.99 7.67 -1.60
C LEU A 193 -2.23 7.95 -0.30
N ILE A 194 -1.97 6.93 0.53
CA ILE A 194 -1.11 7.09 1.72
C ILE A 194 0.29 7.51 1.28
N PHE A 195 0.85 6.85 0.27
CA PHE A 195 2.17 7.15 -0.28
C PHE A 195 2.19 8.51 -0.98
N VAL A 196 1.15 8.83 -1.76
CA VAL A 196 0.98 10.15 -2.40
C VAL A 196 0.98 11.25 -1.33
N GLY A 197 0.21 11.10 -0.26
CA GLY A 197 0.14 12.08 0.83
C GLY A 197 1.47 12.28 1.54
N VAL A 198 2.22 11.21 1.81
CA VAL A 198 3.57 11.30 2.39
C VAL A 198 4.52 12.02 1.42
N GLY A 199 4.48 11.69 0.13
CA GLY A 199 5.31 12.36 -0.88
C GLY A 199 4.98 13.85 -1.02
N ALA A 200 3.70 14.20 -1.00
CA ALA A 200 3.23 15.57 -1.06
C ALA A 200 3.73 16.41 0.12
N ASP A 201 3.70 15.86 1.35
CA ASP A 201 4.26 16.53 2.54
C ASP A 201 5.77 16.81 2.37
N VAL A 202 6.52 15.86 1.83
CA VAL A 202 7.96 16.02 1.56
C VAL A 202 8.21 17.15 0.58
N VAL A 203 7.54 17.13 -0.58
CA VAL A 203 7.70 18.12 -1.63
C VAL A 203 7.29 19.50 -1.14
N LEU A 204 6.16 19.62 -0.44
CA LEU A 204 5.67 20.87 0.11
C LEU A 204 6.65 21.47 1.14
N ARG A 205 7.15 20.67 2.08
CA ARG A 205 8.16 21.14 3.05
C ARG A 205 9.44 21.59 2.38
N ALA A 206 9.90 20.89 1.34
CA ALA A 206 11.07 21.28 0.58
C ALA A 206 10.86 22.62 -0.12
N ALA A 207 9.71 22.79 -0.80
CA ALA A 207 9.35 24.03 -1.47
C ALA A 207 9.26 25.22 -0.49
N LEU A 208 8.63 25.04 0.67
CA LEU A 208 8.52 26.08 1.69
C LEU A 208 9.89 26.48 2.27
N ARG A 209 10.80 25.53 2.50
CA ARG A 209 12.17 25.83 2.94
C ARG A 209 12.94 26.61 1.88
N TRP A 210 12.81 26.20 0.62
CA TRP A 210 13.45 26.88 -0.49
C TRP A 210 12.94 28.31 -0.66
N GLY A 211 11.61 28.52 -0.63
CA GLY A 211 11.01 29.86 -0.70
C GLY A 211 11.47 30.78 0.42
N ARG A 212 11.58 30.27 1.66
CA ARG A 212 12.15 31.06 2.78
C ARG A 212 13.62 31.40 2.55
N ALA A 213 14.42 30.49 2.03
CA ALA A 213 15.83 30.75 1.75
C ALA A 213 16.03 31.81 0.64
N VAL A 214 15.18 31.78 -0.40
CA VAL A 214 15.20 32.78 -1.48
C VAL A 214 14.79 34.17 -0.98
N LEU A 215 13.74 34.25 -0.13
CA LEU A 215 13.26 35.52 0.43
C LEU A 215 14.17 36.09 1.53
N ALA A 216 14.93 35.24 2.22
CA ALA A 216 15.89 35.65 3.25
C ALA A 216 17.24 36.13 2.67
N LEU A 217 17.42 36.15 1.34
CA LEU A 217 18.61 36.74 0.74
C LEU A 217 18.66 38.22 1.11
N PRO A 218 19.74 38.68 1.80
CA PRO A 218 19.86 40.08 2.15
C PRO A 218 19.73 40.89 0.88
N SER A 219 18.78 41.83 0.84
CA SER A 219 18.84 42.92 -0.11
C SER A 219 20.23 43.50 0.03
N ARG A 220 21.12 43.24 -0.94
CA ARG A 220 22.42 43.92 -1.01
C ARG A 220 22.07 45.40 -1.01
N GLY A 221 22.15 46.03 0.16
CA GLY A 221 21.97 47.45 0.29
C GLY A 221 22.93 48.08 -0.71
N PRO A 222 22.50 49.09 -1.50
CA PRO A 222 23.38 49.78 -2.43
C PRO A 222 24.63 50.13 -1.65
N GLY A 223 25.76 49.57 -2.08
CA GLY A 223 27.02 49.69 -1.37
C GLY A 223 27.24 51.16 -1.07
N THR A 224 27.41 51.49 0.21
CA THR A 224 28.00 52.77 0.58
C THR A 224 29.34 52.81 -0.11
N ALA A 225 29.41 53.52 -1.24
CA ALA A 225 30.65 53.77 -1.95
C ALA A 225 31.68 54.25 -0.91
N PRO A 226 32.92 53.75 -0.93
CA PRO A 226 33.94 54.22 -0.01
C PRO A 226 34.09 55.73 -0.23
N LYS A 227 33.59 56.54 0.71
CA LYS A 227 33.88 57.97 0.77
C LYS A 227 35.39 58.08 1.00
N GLY A 228 36.01 58.91 0.16
CA GLY A 228 37.45 58.96 -0.08
C GLY A 228 38.34 58.89 1.17
N ALA A 229 39.44 58.16 1.01
CA ALA A 229 40.63 58.39 1.81
C ALA A 229 41.39 59.61 1.22
N PRO A 230 41.93 60.50 2.08
CA PRO A 230 42.71 61.68 1.67
C PRO A 230 44.05 61.32 1.04
#